data_AF-A0AAD8DS94-F1
#
_entry.id   AF-A0AAD8DS94-F1
#
_cell.length_a   1.000
_cell.length_b   1.000
_cell.length_c   1.000
_cell.angle_alpha   90.00
_cell.angle_beta   90.00
_cell.angle_gamma   90.00
#
_symmetry.space_group_name_H-M   'P 1'
#
loop_
_entity.id
_entity.type
_entity.pdbx_description
1 polymer ?
#
loop_
_entity_poly.entity_id
_entity_poly.type
_entity_poly.pdbx_seq_one_letter_code
_entity_poly.pdbx_strand_id
1 'polypeptide(L)'
;MKIPIWFLGDKEIKKPLKDDLNATLSLLNLFLNDSKWVAGDHPTIADTSIYASVSSILAVGWDISGFLNIERWVNDCSALPGAAENDIGLCL
;
A
#
# COMPACT_ATOMS: atom_id res chain seq x y z
N MET A 1 0.98 -21.81 -0.71
CA MET A 1 1.60 -20.89 -1.66
C MET A 1 0.49 -20.29 -2.51
N LYS A 2 0.14 -19.01 -2.31
CA LYS A 2 -0.85 -18.32 -3.17
C LYS A 2 -0.17 -18.05 -4.52
N ILE A 3 -0.77 -18.50 -5.61
CA ILE A 3 -0.28 -18.25 -6.97
C ILE A 3 -0.88 -16.95 -7.52
N PRO A 4 -0.10 -16.12 -8.22
CA PRO A 4 -0.60 -14.88 -8.85
C PRO A 4 -1.83 -15.10 -9.74
N ILE A 5 -2.80 -14.19 -9.65
CA ILE A 5 -4.10 -14.28 -10.34
C ILE A 5 -3.96 -14.36 -11.87
N TRP A 6 -2.95 -13.71 -12.44
CA TRP A 6 -2.69 -13.75 -13.88
C TRP A 6 -2.21 -15.13 -14.37
N PHE A 7 -1.58 -15.94 -13.51
CA PHE A 7 -1.20 -17.31 -13.87
C PHE A 7 -2.41 -18.25 -13.94
N LEU A 8 -3.51 -17.86 -13.29
CA LEU A 8 -4.79 -18.56 -13.35
C LEU A 8 -5.65 -18.14 -14.55
N GLY A 9 -5.21 -17.15 -15.33
CA GLY A 9 -6.00 -16.59 -16.44
C GLY A 9 -7.23 -15.78 -15.98
N ASP A 10 -7.35 -15.53 -14.67
CA ASP A 10 -8.41 -14.69 -14.10
C ASP A 10 -8.22 -13.24 -14.58
N LYS A 11 -9.29 -12.64 -15.10
CA LYS A 11 -9.29 -11.25 -15.60
C LYS A 11 -9.80 -10.24 -14.58
N GLU A 12 -10.32 -10.74 -13.45
CA GLU A 12 -10.97 -9.94 -12.42
C GLU A 12 -10.46 -10.34 -11.05
N ILE A 13 -10.34 -9.37 -10.16
CA ILE A 13 -9.96 -9.61 -8.76
C ILE A 13 -11.18 -10.19 -8.04
N LYS A 14 -11.09 -11.46 -7.67
CA LYS A 14 -12.15 -12.18 -6.95
C LYS A 14 -12.52 -11.45 -5.65
N LYS A 15 -13.83 -11.30 -5.38
CA LYS A 15 -14.37 -10.65 -4.19
C LYS A 15 -13.68 -11.04 -2.85
N PRO A 16 -13.47 -12.32 -2.52
CA PRO A 16 -12.81 -12.68 -1.27
C PRO A 16 -11.36 -12.15 -1.15
N LEU A 17 -10.64 -12.03 -2.27
CA LEU A 17 -9.28 -11.45 -2.26
C LEU A 17 -9.34 -9.93 -2.05
N LYS A 18 -10.36 -9.27 -2.59
CA LYS A 18 -10.61 -7.85 -2.38
C LYS A 18 -10.95 -7.53 -0.93
N ASP A 19 -11.82 -8.34 -0.33
CA ASP A 19 -12.21 -8.17 1.07
C ASP A 19 -11.02 -8.42 2.03
N ASP A 20 -10.19 -9.43 1.75
CA ASP A 20 -8.95 -9.74 2.50
C ASP A 20 -7.94 -8.57 2.45
N LEU A 21 -7.74 -7.98 1.27
CA LEU A 21 -6.87 -6.83 1.10
C LEU A 21 -7.42 -5.59 1.81
N ASN A 22 -8.72 -5.31 1.69
CA ASN A 22 -9.34 -4.17 2.37
C ASN A 22 -9.30 -4.32 3.91
N ALA A 23 -9.42 -5.54 4.44
CA ALA A 23 -9.23 -5.80 5.87
C ALA A 23 -7.78 -5.49 6.31
N THR A 24 -6.80 -5.84 5.47
CA THR A 24 -5.39 -5.54 5.72
C THR A 24 -5.12 -4.03 5.68
N LEU A 25 -5.67 -3.32 4.69
CA LEU A 25 -5.59 -1.86 4.61
C LEU A 25 -6.29 -1.18 5.80
N SER A 26 -7.39 -1.73 6.29
CA SER A 26 -8.06 -1.23 7.50
C SER A 26 -7.15 -1.31 8.73
N LEU A 27 -6.37 -2.40 8.86
CA LEU A 27 -5.39 -2.55 9.93
C LEU A 27 -4.23 -1.55 9.81
N LEU A 28 -3.71 -1.35 8.59
CA LEU A 28 -2.67 -0.34 8.35
C LEU A 28 -3.17 1.07 8.68
N ASN A 29 -4.40 1.39 8.28
CA ASN A 29 -5.03 2.68 8.59
C ASN A 29 -5.21 2.90 10.09
N LEU A 30 -5.41 1.82 10.86
CA LEU A 30 -5.45 1.85 12.33
C LEU A 30 -4.06 2.12 12.93
N PHE A 31 -3.00 1.49 12.43
CA PHE A 31 -1.63 1.79 12.90
C PHE A 31 -1.25 3.26 12.66
N LEU A 32 -1.68 3.81 11.52
CA LEU A 32 -1.45 5.22 11.14
C LEU A 32 -2.44 6.20 11.81
N ASN A 33 -3.38 5.71 12.62
CA ASN A 33 -4.24 6.54 13.45
C ASN A 33 -3.49 7.03 14.69
N ASP A 34 -2.76 6.12 15.33
CA ASP A 34 -2.10 6.39 16.61
C ASP A 34 -0.73 7.06 16.43
N SER A 35 -0.14 6.95 15.23
CA SER A 35 1.12 7.61 14.88
C SER A 35 1.13 8.17 13.45
N LYS A 36 2.04 9.13 13.20
CA LYS A 36 2.32 9.65 11.87
C LYS A 36 2.89 8.57 10.94
N TRP A 37 3.81 7.74 11.45
CA TRP A 37 4.51 6.69 10.70
C TRP A 37 4.11 5.30 11.22
N VAL A 38 4.35 4.26 10.43
CA VAL A 38 3.83 2.91 10.73
C VAL A 38 4.40 2.34 12.04
N ALA A 39 5.62 2.71 12.42
CA ALA A 39 6.33 2.10 13.54
C ALA A 39 7.02 3.15 14.46
N GLY A 40 6.30 4.19 14.85
CA GLY A 40 6.76 5.21 15.81
C GLY A 40 6.65 6.64 15.30
N ASP A 41 7.31 7.59 15.96
CA ASP A 41 7.15 9.04 15.68
C ASP A 41 7.98 9.55 14.48
N HIS A 42 8.85 8.69 13.92
CA HIS A 42 9.79 9.00 12.86
C HIS A 42 9.74 7.92 11.76
N PRO A 43 10.10 8.24 10.51
CA PRO A 43 10.11 7.25 9.44
C PRO A 43 11.15 6.17 9.69
N THR A 44 10.77 4.92 9.46
CA THR A 44 11.62 3.74 9.66
C THR A 44 11.68 2.89 8.39
N ILE A 45 12.48 1.81 8.43
CA ILE A 45 12.50 0.81 7.36
C ILE A 45 11.13 0.12 7.16
N ALA A 46 10.24 0.16 8.15
CA ALA A 46 8.88 -0.36 8.01
C ALA A 46 8.09 0.51 7.01
N ASP A 47 8.25 1.83 7.07
CA ASP A 47 7.55 2.75 6.18
C ASP A 47 8.00 2.57 4.74
N THR A 48 9.30 2.46 4.46
CA THR A 48 9.79 2.24 3.09
C THR A 48 9.35 0.88 2.53
N SER A 49 9.35 -0.17 3.35
CA SER A 49 8.93 -1.52 2.94
C SER A 49 7.43 -1.58 2.61
N ILE A 50 6.61 -0.94 3.44
CA ILE A 50 5.15 -0.92 3.24
C ILE A 50 4.80 0.07 2.13
N TYR A 51 5.54 1.17 1.97
CA TYR A 51 5.31 2.16 0.91
C TYR A 51 5.43 1.52 -0.45
N ALA A 52 6.49 0.74 -0.71
CA ALA A 52 6.64 0.01 -1.95
C ALA A 52 5.47 -0.95 -2.24
N SER A 53 4.92 -1.59 -1.19
CA SER A 53 3.78 -2.50 -1.31
C SER A 53 2.47 -1.76 -1.61
N VAL A 54 2.20 -0.67 -0.88
CA VAL A 54 0.98 0.14 -1.05
C VAL A 54 1.02 0.87 -2.39
N SER A 55 2.14 1.45 -2.78
CA SER A 55 2.29 2.16 -4.05
C SER A 55 2.08 1.24 -5.26
N SER A 56 2.53 -0.02 -5.17
CA SER A 56 2.25 -1.06 -6.17
C SER A 56 0.75 -1.33 -6.34
N ILE A 57 0.01 -1.38 -5.24
CA ILE A 57 -1.44 -1.61 -5.26
C ILE A 57 -2.18 -0.38 -5.81
N LEU A 58 -1.71 0.83 -5.49
CA LEU A 58 -2.24 2.09 -6.06
C LEU A 58 -2.00 2.19 -7.56
N ALA A 59 -0.82 1.78 -8.04
CA ALA A 59 -0.50 1.77 -9.46
C ALA A 59 -1.41 0.83 -10.27
N VAL A 60 -1.87 -0.27 -9.66
CA VAL A 60 -2.88 -1.18 -10.23
C VAL A 60 -4.30 -0.58 -10.21
N GLY A 61 -4.49 0.60 -9.62
CA GLY A 61 -5.77 1.33 -9.58
C GLY A 61 -6.66 0.95 -8.40
N TRP A 62 -6.08 0.47 -7.30
CA TRP A 62 -6.86 0.22 -6.08
C TRP A 62 -7.31 1.53 -5.43
N ASP A 63 -8.58 1.59 -5.07
CA ASP A 63 -9.15 2.74 -4.38
C ASP A 63 -8.81 2.69 -2.88
N ILE A 64 -8.15 3.75 -2.39
CA ILE A 64 -7.84 3.94 -0.97
C ILE A 64 -8.58 5.12 -0.35
N SER A 65 -9.57 5.72 -1.02
CA SER A 65 -10.28 6.90 -0.50
C SER A 65 -11.09 6.66 0.76
N GLY A 66 -11.30 5.39 1.14
CA GLY A 66 -11.83 5.03 2.46
C GLY A 66 -10.80 5.05 3.61
N PHE A 67 -9.50 5.23 3.32
CA PHE A 67 -8.39 5.10 4.25
C PHE A 67 -7.57 6.39 4.36
N LEU A 68 -8.16 7.43 4.97
CA LEU A 68 -7.58 8.78 5.03
C LEU A 68 -6.19 8.83 5.68
N ASN A 69 -5.89 7.97 6.67
CA ASN A 69 -4.56 7.95 7.30
C ASN A 69 -3.52 7.36 6.35
N ILE A 70 -3.91 6.39 5.51
CA ILE A 70 -3.06 5.85 4.46
C ILE A 70 -2.80 6.91 3.40
N GLU A 71 -3.82 7.64 2.93
CA GLU A 71 -3.63 8.72 1.96
C GLU A 71 -2.66 9.79 2.46
N ARG A 72 -2.82 10.24 3.71
CA ARG A 72 -1.88 11.15 4.38
C ARG A 72 -0.46 10.57 4.38
N TRP A 73 -0.31 9.33 4.83
CA TRP A 73 0.99 8.67 4.96
C TRP A 73 1.67 8.42 3.61
N VAL A 74 0.93 8.08 2.55
CA VAL A 74 1.47 7.96 1.18
C VAL A 74 2.06 9.28 0.72
N ASN A 75 1.39 10.41 0.98
CA ASN A 75 1.91 11.75 0.68
C ASN A 75 3.14 12.11 1.54
N ASP A 76 3.20 11.67 2.80
CA ASP A 76 4.40 11.84 3.63
C ASP A 76 5.57 10.99 3.10
N CYS A 77 5.30 9.76 2.63
CA CYS A 77 6.29 8.84 2.08
C CYS A 77 6.87 9.29 0.74
N SER A 78 6.12 10.04 -0.08
CA SER A 78 6.64 10.57 -1.35
C SER A 78 7.80 11.57 -1.17
N ALA A 79 7.98 12.11 0.04
CA ALA A 79 9.12 12.96 0.39
C ALA A 79 10.35 12.18 0.87
N LEU A 80 10.26 10.86 1.03
CA LEU A 80 11.37 10.04 1.49
C LEU A 80 12.43 9.83 0.39
N PRO A 81 13.72 9.71 0.75
CA PRO A 81 14.77 9.35 -0.19
C PRO A 81 14.43 8.03 -0.91
N GLY A 82 14.56 8.02 -2.25
CA GLY A 82 14.27 6.84 -3.07
C GLY A 82 12.80 6.69 -3.50
N ALA A 83 11.88 7.54 -3.03
CA ALA A 83 10.48 7.50 -3.46
C ALA A 83 10.33 7.69 -4.98
N ALA A 84 11.06 8.65 -5.57
CA ALA A 84 11.04 8.87 -7.01
C ALA A 84 11.53 7.64 -7.82
N GLU A 85 12.51 6.90 -7.31
CA GLU A 85 13.01 5.67 -7.95
C GLU A 85 11.97 4.55 -7.86
N ASN A 86 11.32 4.41 -6.70
CA ASN A 86 10.19 3.51 -6.52
C ASN A 86 9.08 3.82 -7.53
N ASP A 87 8.68 5.08 -7.67
CA ASP A 87 7.57 5.50 -8.54
C ASP A 87 7.86 5.22 -10.03
N ILE A 88 9.13 5.35 -10.46
CA ILE A 88 9.57 4.92 -11.80
C ILE A 88 9.34 3.42 -11.98
N GLY A 89 9.66 2.61 -10.97
CA GLY A 89 9.48 1.16 -11.00
C GLY A 89 8.02 0.71 -11.07
N LEU A 90 7.07 1.52 -10.59
CA LEU A 90 5.63 1.23 -10.64
C LEU A 90 5.05 1.35 -12.05
N CYS A 91 5.70 2.11 -12.93
CA CYS A 91 5.23 2.40 -14.29
C CYS A 91 5.78 1.43 -15.36
N LEU A 92 6.60 0.45 -14.96
CA LEU A 92 7.20 -0.56 -15.85
C LEU A 92 6.26 -1.76 -16.06
#